data_AF-A0A3M5RCW2-F1
#
_entry.id   AF-A0A3M5RCW2-F1
#
_cell.length_a   1.000
_cell.length_b   1.000
_cell.length_c   1.000
_cell.angle_alpha   90.00
_cell.angle_beta   90.00
_cell.angle_gamma   90.00
#
_symmetry.space_group_name_H-M   'P 1'
#
loop_
_entity.id
_entity.type
_entity.pdbx_description
1 polymer ?
#
loop_
_entity_poly.entity_id
_entity_poly.type
_entity_poly.pdbx_seq_one_letter_code
_entity_poly.pdbx_strand_id
1 'polypeptide(L)'
;MKQLIHSLLVLGKKLFGDNRSEYEKQRERSFIEAVKKLKNYYVTDRGAIFMDPAEVHKKAVSQYVEQQKALSIPADQSYGPSSMPITDCIQLLTWRRAESHAAVRYVCLQSLDGLMFSVAVVDYFSAEGDMLQAQSFDRRLADRLIMSESEKPLEWFSSLEAAMDAWDASL
;
A
#
# COMPACT_ATOMS: atom_id res chain seq x y z
N MET A 1 -41.72 -37.07 -42.29
CA MET A 1 -40.96 -35.80 -42.19
C MET A 1 -40.91 -35.20 -40.77
N LYS A 2 -42.03 -35.04 -40.05
CA LYS A 2 -42.03 -34.45 -38.68
C LYS A 2 -41.13 -35.17 -37.64
N GLN A 3 -41.08 -36.50 -37.67
CA GLN A 3 -40.26 -37.31 -36.76
C GLN A 3 -38.76 -37.03 -36.94
N LEU A 4 -38.26 -37.00 -38.19
CA LEU A 4 -36.85 -36.74 -38.52
C LEU A 4 -36.37 -35.34 -38.09
N ILE A 5 -37.22 -34.33 -38.24
CA ILE A 5 -36.92 -32.95 -37.83
C ILE A 5 -36.82 -32.86 -36.30
N HIS A 6 -37.68 -33.57 -35.58
CA HIS A 6 -37.62 -33.65 -34.13
C HIS A 6 -36.33 -34.35 -33.64
N SER A 7 -35.94 -35.45 -34.29
CA SER A 7 -34.70 -36.17 -34.00
C SER A 7 -33.46 -35.28 -34.19
N LEU A 8 -33.41 -34.52 -35.28
CA LEU A 8 -32.30 -33.60 -35.59
C LEU A 8 -32.20 -32.44 -34.59
N LEU A 9 -33.33 -31.89 -34.14
CA LEU A 9 -33.35 -30.85 -33.11
C LEU A 9 -32.86 -31.34 -31.75
N VAL A 10 -33.23 -32.56 -31.36
CA VAL A 10 -32.75 -33.19 -30.12
C VAL A 10 -31.25 -33.48 -30.20
N LEU A 11 -30.77 -33.94 -31.35
CA LEU A 11 -29.35 -34.20 -31.58
C LEU A 11 -28.52 -32.91 -31.54
N GLY A 12 -29.02 -31.83 -32.16
CA GLY A 12 -28.38 -30.52 -32.15
C GLY A 12 -28.26 -29.93 -30.74
N LYS A 13 -29.32 -30.04 -29.92
CA LYS A 13 -29.27 -29.65 -28.51
C LYS A 13 -28.28 -30.49 -27.69
N LYS A 14 -28.04 -31.74 -28.05
CA LYS A 14 -27.09 -32.61 -27.34
C LYS A 14 -25.63 -32.35 -27.75
N LEU A 15 -25.40 -31.99 -29.00
CA LEU A 15 -24.07 -31.72 -29.55
C LEU A 15 -23.58 -30.30 -29.25
N PHE A 16 -24.50 -29.33 -29.15
CA PHE A 16 -24.16 -27.90 -29.01
C PHE A 16 -24.87 -27.21 -27.82
N GLY A 17 -25.69 -27.93 -27.07
CA GLY A 17 -26.35 -27.38 -25.89
C GLY A 17 -25.49 -27.49 -24.64
N ASP A 18 -25.83 -26.69 -23.65
CA ASP A 18 -25.23 -26.75 -22.32
C ASP A 18 -25.61 -28.07 -21.62
N ASN A 19 -24.72 -29.05 -21.74
CA ASN A 19 -24.84 -30.39 -21.18
C ASN A 19 -24.49 -30.47 -19.68
N ARG A 20 -24.18 -29.33 -19.04
CA ARG A 20 -23.98 -29.27 -17.59
C ARG A 20 -25.28 -29.66 -16.88
N SER A 21 -25.13 -30.28 -15.72
CA SER A 21 -26.26 -30.67 -14.87
C SER A 21 -27.06 -29.44 -14.43
N GLU A 22 -28.34 -29.61 -14.12
CA GLU A 22 -29.17 -28.52 -13.59
C GLU A 22 -28.61 -27.99 -12.24
N TYR A 23 -27.93 -28.84 -11.47
CA TYR A 23 -27.22 -28.44 -10.26
C TYR A 23 -26.09 -27.44 -10.56
N GLU A 24 -25.26 -27.71 -11.59
CA GLU A 24 -24.17 -26.82 -11.99
C GLU A 24 -24.70 -25.48 -12.50
N LYS A 25 -25.77 -25.50 -13.30
CA LYS A 25 -26.43 -24.28 -13.78
C LYS A 25 -27.01 -23.46 -12.63
N GLN A 26 -27.62 -24.11 -11.65
CA GLN A 26 -28.16 -23.43 -10.47
C GLN A 26 -27.05 -22.83 -9.61
N ARG A 27 -25.92 -23.53 -9.47
CA ARG A 27 -24.73 -23.04 -8.76
C ARG A 27 -24.10 -21.83 -9.43
N GLU A 28 -24.05 -21.81 -10.76
CA GLU A 28 -23.55 -20.65 -11.52
C GLU A 28 -24.49 -19.44 -11.38
N ARG A 29 -25.81 -19.65 -11.43
CA ARG A 29 -26.77 -18.56 -11.23
C ARG A 29 -26.67 -17.95 -9.83
N SER A 30 -26.58 -18.79 -8.80
CA SER A 30 -26.42 -18.30 -7.42
C SER A 30 -25.11 -17.54 -7.23
N PHE A 31 -24.03 -18.00 -7.87
CA PHE A 31 -22.76 -17.28 -7.91
C PHE A 31 -22.88 -15.91 -8.58
N ILE A 32 -23.47 -15.83 -9.77
CA ILE A 32 -23.68 -14.56 -10.49
C ILE A 32 -24.54 -13.60 -9.66
N GLU A 33 -25.60 -14.09 -9.02
CA GLU A 33 -26.45 -13.29 -8.15
C GLU A 33 -25.68 -12.76 -6.92
N ALA A 34 -24.85 -13.60 -6.30
CA ALA A 34 -24.01 -13.19 -5.18
C ALA A 34 -22.98 -12.13 -5.60
N VAL A 35 -22.33 -12.28 -6.76
CA VAL A 35 -21.38 -11.29 -7.29
C VAL A 35 -22.09 -9.97 -7.60
N LYS A 36 -23.30 -10.00 -8.17
CA LYS A 36 -24.11 -8.79 -8.41
C LYS A 36 -24.51 -8.04 -7.13
N LYS A 37 -24.58 -8.72 -5.98
CA LYS A 37 -24.83 -8.08 -4.67
C LYS A 37 -23.59 -7.35 -4.14
N LEU A 38 -22.39 -7.67 -4.62
CA LEU A 38 -21.17 -6.93 -4.29
C LEU A 38 -21.17 -5.60 -5.03
N LYS A 39 -20.96 -4.50 -4.31
CA LYS A 39 -20.77 -3.18 -4.93
C LYS A 39 -19.53 -3.23 -5.84
N ASN A 40 -19.66 -2.70 -7.05
CA ASN A 40 -18.60 -2.49 -8.04
C ASN A 40 -18.10 -3.75 -8.76
N TYR A 41 -18.80 -4.88 -8.65
CA TYR A 41 -18.47 -6.10 -9.38
C TYR A 41 -19.60 -6.55 -10.30
N TYR A 42 -19.24 -7.13 -11.43
CA TYR A 42 -20.17 -7.80 -12.34
C TYR A 42 -19.52 -9.02 -12.99
N VAL A 43 -20.35 -9.90 -13.55
CA VAL A 43 -19.89 -11.08 -14.29
C VAL A 43 -20.15 -10.83 -15.77
N THR A 44 -19.15 -11.09 -16.60
CA THR A 44 -19.27 -11.00 -18.07
C THR A 44 -19.94 -12.23 -18.65
N ASP A 45 -20.42 -12.14 -19.89
CA ASP A 45 -21.04 -13.25 -20.62
C ASP A 45 -20.10 -14.46 -20.82
N ARG A 46 -18.79 -14.27 -20.59
CA ARG A 46 -17.76 -15.33 -20.62
C ARG A 46 -17.41 -15.90 -19.24
N GLY A 47 -18.14 -15.52 -18.19
CA GLY A 47 -17.97 -16.03 -16.83
C GLY A 47 -16.85 -15.38 -16.01
N ALA A 48 -16.14 -14.39 -16.56
CA ALA A 48 -15.12 -13.66 -15.80
C ALA A 48 -15.77 -12.60 -14.89
N ILE A 49 -15.27 -12.50 -13.66
CA ILE A 49 -15.60 -11.41 -12.74
C ILE A 49 -14.80 -10.17 -13.15
N PHE A 50 -15.48 -9.06 -13.31
CA PHE A 50 -14.87 -7.76 -13.58
C PHE A 50 -15.28 -6.74 -12.53
N MET A 51 -14.38 -5.79 -12.31
CA MET A 51 -14.58 -4.62 -11.48
C MET A 51 -14.37 -3.39 -12.37
N ASP A 52 -15.21 -2.36 -12.21
CA ASP A 52 -15.05 -1.12 -12.97
C ASP A 52 -13.82 -0.34 -12.47
N PRO A 53 -12.77 -0.18 -13.30
CA PRO A 53 -11.56 0.54 -12.91
C PRO A 53 -11.79 2.02 -12.57
N ALA A 54 -12.83 2.66 -13.14
CA ALA A 54 -13.14 4.05 -12.84
C ALA A 54 -13.66 4.23 -11.40
N GLU A 55 -14.46 3.28 -10.91
CA GLU A 55 -14.96 3.29 -9.53
C GLU A 55 -13.84 3.01 -8.51
N VAL A 56 -12.88 2.14 -8.86
CA VAL A 56 -11.67 1.93 -8.04
C VAL A 56 -10.88 3.22 -7.92
N HIS A 57 -10.61 3.85 -9.06
CA HIS A 57 -9.85 5.10 -9.10
C HIS A 57 -10.55 6.20 -8.29
N LYS A 58 -11.85 6.38 -8.48
CA LYS A 58 -12.65 7.37 -7.74
C LYS A 58 -12.56 7.15 -6.23
N LYS A 59 -12.65 5.90 -5.77
CA LYS A 59 -12.57 5.56 -4.35
C LYS A 59 -11.16 5.77 -3.78
N ALA A 60 -10.13 5.43 -4.54
CA ALA A 60 -8.75 5.67 -4.15
C ALA A 60 -8.47 7.18 -4.03
N VAL A 61 -8.93 7.97 -5.01
CA VAL A 61 -8.80 9.44 -4.98
C VAL A 61 -9.58 10.04 -3.83
N SER A 62 -10.82 9.59 -3.56
CA SER A 62 -11.59 10.13 -2.44
C SER A 62 -10.94 9.83 -1.09
N GLN A 63 -10.42 8.62 -0.90
CA GLN A 63 -9.69 8.26 0.31
C GLN A 63 -8.43 9.11 0.49
N TYR A 64 -7.68 9.32 -0.60
CA TYR A 64 -6.50 10.18 -0.59
C TYR A 64 -6.85 11.63 -0.21
N VAL A 65 -7.91 12.19 -0.79
CA VAL A 65 -8.38 13.55 -0.47
C VAL A 65 -8.86 13.67 0.98
N GLU A 66 -9.59 12.67 1.50
CA GLU A 66 -10.02 12.65 2.89
C GLU A 66 -8.83 12.56 3.86
N GLN A 67 -7.84 11.73 3.55
CA GLN A 67 -6.59 11.66 4.33
C GLN A 67 -5.87 13.01 4.30
N GLN A 68 -5.74 13.65 3.14
CA GLN A 68 -5.15 14.99 3.04
C GLN A 68 -5.93 16.04 3.84
N LYS A 69 -7.26 15.98 3.85
CA LYS A 69 -8.11 16.92 4.60
C LYS A 69 -8.02 16.70 6.11
N ALA A 70 -7.83 15.46 6.56
CA ALA A 70 -7.54 15.17 7.96
C ALA A 70 -6.15 15.67 8.39
N LEU A 71 -5.21 15.77 7.44
CA LEU A 71 -3.85 16.27 7.65
C LEU A 71 -3.73 17.80 7.49
N SER A 72 -4.71 18.47 6.87
CA SER A 72 -4.74 19.93 6.80
C SER A 72 -5.10 20.53 8.16
N ILE A 73 -4.08 20.78 8.98
CA ILE A 73 -4.16 21.61 10.18
C ILE A 73 -4.61 23.03 9.78
N PRO A 74 -5.47 23.72 10.54
CA PRO A 74 -5.79 25.12 10.29
C PRO A 74 -4.51 25.95 10.29
N ALA A 75 -4.24 26.63 9.18
CA ALA A 75 -3.02 27.39 8.91
C ALA A 75 -2.89 28.69 9.73
N ASP A 76 -3.20 28.66 11.04
CA ASP A 76 -3.21 29.86 11.88
C ASP A 76 -2.39 29.73 13.17
N GLN A 77 -1.45 28.79 13.22
CA GLN A 77 -0.51 28.72 14.35
C GLN A 77 0.91 28.56 13.83
N SER A 78 1.51 29.71 13.50
CA SER A 78 2.95 29.89 13.37
C SER A 78 3.60 29.58 14.72
N TYR A 79 4.02 28.33 14.93
CA TYR A 79 4.86 27.96 16.06
C TYR A 79 6.33 28.12 15.64
N GLY A 80 7.03 29.04 16.33
CA GLY A 80 8.44 29.31 16.09
C GLY A 80 9.38 28.15 16.47
N PRO A 81 10.65 28.20 16.04
CA PRO A 81 11.56 27.06 15.95
C PRO A 81 12.24 26.65 17.28
N SER A 82 11.64 26.94 18.44
CA SER A 82 12.28 26.62 19.72
C SER A 82 11.29 26.04 20.72
N SER A 83 11.52 24.77 21.07
CA SER A 83 10.93 24.07 22.23
C SER A 83 9.47 23.61 22.09
N MET A 84 9.20 22.71 21.14
CA MET A 84 8.21 21.65 21.40
C MET A 84 8.94 20.31 21.31
N PRO A 85 8.76 19.38 22.27
CA PRO A 85 9.08 17.99 21.99
C PRO A 85 8.18 17.60 20.81
N ILE A 86 8.76 17.14 19.71
CA ILE A 86 7.98 16.64 18.60
C ILE A 86 7.32 15.35 19.10
N THR A 87 6.13 15.49 19.68
CA THR A 87 5.35 14.40 20.27
C THR A 87 4.74 13.51 19.20
N ASP A 88 4.43 14.10 18.05
CA ASP A 88 3.79 13.41 16.93
C ASP A 88 4.59 13.64 15.65
N CYS A 89 4.85 12.57 14.91
CA CYS A 89 5.57 12.61 13.64
C CYS A 89 5.02 11.56 12.67
N ILE A 90 5.22 11.81 11.37
CA ILE A 90 4.89 10.87 10.31
C ILE A 90 6.15 10.08 9.98
N GLN A 91 6.05 8.75 10.00
CA GLN A 91 7.11 7.88 9.56
C GLN A 91 7.17 7.84 8.03
N LEU A 92 8.35 8.13 7.48
CA LEU A 92 8.67 8.00 6.06
C LEU A 92 9.74 6.93 5.89
N LEU A 93 9.55 6.06 4.90
CA LEU A 93 10.50 5.01 4.54
C LEU A 93 11.08 5.33 3.16
N THR A 94 12.40 5.51 3.10
CA THR A 94 13.10 5.84 1.85
C THR A 94 14.30 4.95 1.65
N TRP A 95 14.67 4.74 0.39
CA TRP A 95 15.77 3.88 -0.02
C TRP A 95 16.73 4.63 -0.92
N ARG A 96 18.03 4.43 -0.70
CA ARG A 96 19.11 4.95 -1.55
C ARG A 96 19.97 3.80 -2.03
N ARG A 97 20.37 3.84 -3.29
CA ARG A 97 21.33 2.88 -3.85
C ARG A 97 22.73 3.41 -3.63
N ALA A 98 23.60 2.60 -3.03
CA ALA A 98 25.02 2.91 -2.90
C ALA A 98 25.82 2.31 -4.07
N GLU A 99 27.00 2.86 -4.34
CA GLU A 99 27.83 2.51 -5.50
C GLU A 99 28.28 1.03 -5.52
N SER A 100 28.33 0.37 -4.36
CA SER A 100 28.84 -0.99 -4.15
C SER A 100 27.79 -2.12 -4.26
N HIS A 101 26.72 -1.95 -5.06
CA HIS A 101 25.55 -2.86 -5.06
C HIS A 101 24.84 -2.99 -3.70
N ALA A 102 25.17 -2.11 -2.75
CA ALA A 102 24.46 -2.00 -1.49
C ALA A 102 23.21 -1.12 -1.64
N ALA A 103 22.21 -1.39 -0.82
CA ALA A 103 21.02 -0.59 -0.66
C ALA A 103 20.93 -0.12 0.78
N VAL A 104 20.58 1.15 0.97
CA VAL A 104 20.43 1.76 2.28
C VAL A 104 18.96 2.10 2.48
N ARG A 105 18.39 1.63 3.58
CA ARG A 105 17.02 1.94 4.00
C ARG A 105 17.07 2.95 5.13
N TYR A 106 16.40 4.08 4.96
CA TYR A 106 16.24 5.10 5.99
C TYR A 106 14.79 5.09 6.46
N VAL A 107 14.60 5.14 7.78
CA VAL A 107 13.36 5.60 8.38
C VAL A 107 13.57 7.03 8.84
N CYS A 108 12.82 7.92 8.20
CA CYS A 108 12.80 9.33 8.49
C CYS A 108 11.51 9.68 9.24
N LEU A 109 11.58 10.72 10.05
CA LEU A 109 10.43 11.32 10.72
C LEU A 109 10.17 12.66 10.07
N GLN A 110 8.93 12.89 9.70
CA GLN A 110 8.45 14.17 9.22
C GLN A 110 7.61 14.82 10.31
N SER A 111 7.83 16.11 10.55
CA SER A 111 6.96 16.90 11.43
C SER A 111 5.54 16.96 10.86
N LEU A 112 4.53 17.15 11.71
CA LEU A 112 3.13 17.17 11.26
C LEU A 112 2.80 18.34 10.31
N ASP A 113 3.55 19.43 10.36
CA ASP A 113 3.45 20.54 9.40
C ASP A 113 4.06 20.21 8.03
N GLY A 114 4.76 19.09 7.91
CA GLY A 114 5.42 18.62 6.71
C GLY A 114 6.71 19.34 6.34
N LEU A 115 7.18 20.27 7.17
CA LEU A 115 8.29 21.18 6.85
C LEU A 115 9.66 20.67 7.26
N MET A 116 9.72 19.78 8.26
CA MET A 116 10.95 19.32 8.86
C MET A 116 11.07 17.81 8.81
N PHE A 117 12.29 17.35 8.60
CA PHE A 117 12.63 15.94 8.43
C PHE A 117 13.83 15.59 9.32
N SER A 118 13.81 14.40 9.90
CA SER A 118 14.94 13.84 10.64
C SER A 118 15.13 12.37 10.27
N VAL A 119 16.37 11.88 10.27
CA VAL A 119 16.65 10.45 10.14
C VAL A 119 16.61 9.82 11.53
N ALA A 120 15.71 8.85 11.73
CA ALA A 120 15.62 8.10 12.97
C ALA A 120 16.58 6.91 12.97
N VAL A 121 16.47 6.03 11.97
CA VAL A 121 17.24 4.78 11.90
C VAL A 121 17.59 4.45 10.46
N VAL A 122 18.78 3.86 10.27
CA VAL A 122 19.28 3.41 8.96
C VAL A 122 19.65 1.93 9.00
N ASP A 123 19.43 1.24 7.88
CA ASP A 123 19.88 -0.12 7.61
C ASP A 123 20.66 -0.20 6.31
N TYR A 124 21.72 -1.01 6.33
CA TYR A 124 22.57 -1.28 5.18
C TYR A 124 22.37 -2.73 4.73
N PHE A 125 22.05 -2.89 3.46
CA PHE A 125 21.87 -4.18 2.81
C PHE A 125 22.94 -4.33 1.73
N SER A 126 23.79 -5.36 1.84
CA SER A 126 24.78 -5.70 0.82
C SER A 126 24.64 -7.18 0.46
N ALA A 127 24.94 -7.51 -0.79
CA ALA A 127 24.95 -8.89 -1.28
C ALA A 127 26.00 -9.78 -0.57
N GLU A 128 27.02 -9.15 0.03
CA GLU A 128 28.19 -9.81 0.62
C GLU A 128 28.12 -9.87 2.16
N GLY A 129 27.07 -9.31 2.78
CA GLY A 129 26.99 -9.12 4.24
C GLY A 129 26.33 -10.27 5.01
N ASP A 130 27.04 -10.76 6.03
CA ASP A 130 26.52 -11.68 7.05
C ASP A 130 25.36 -11.03 7.83
N MET A 131 24.19 -11.67 7.86
CA MET A 131 22.97 -11.18 8.54
C MET A 131 23.06 -11.17 10.09
N LEU A 132 24.26 -11.21 10.68
CA LEU A 132 24.47 -11.69 12.05
C LEU A 132 24.50 -10.63 13.16
N GLN A 133 24.15 -9.36 12.92
CA GLN A 133 23.92 -8.41 14.02
C GLN A 133 22.71 -7.48 13.79
N ALA A 134 21.60 -8.04 13.31
CA ALA A 134 20.34 -7.29 13.33
C ALA A 134 19.73 -7.34 14.74
N GLN A 135 20.08 -6.39 15.62
CA GLN A 135 19.05 -5.95 16.57
C GLN A 135 17.80 -5.63 15.75
N SER A 136 16.63 -6.08 16.21
CA SER A 136 15.40 -5.89 15.45
C SER A 136 15.25 -4.42 15.08
N PHE A 137 15.10 -4.14 13.79
CA PHE A 137 14.98 -2.78 13.26
C PHE A 137 13.94 -1.97 14.03
N ASP A 138 12.81 -2.60 14.32
CA ASP A 138 11.71 -2.01 15.09
C ASP A 138 12.11 -1.63 16.52
N ARG A 139 13.03 -2.38 17.14
CA ARG A 139 13.55 -2.06 18.47
C ARG A 139 14.42 -0.81 18.43
N ARG A 140 15.34 -0.70 17.47
CA ARG A 140 16.14 0.53 17.29
C ARG A 140 15.25 1.73 17.01
N LEU A 141 14.21 1.56 16.19
CA LEU A 141 13.26 2.64 15.94
C LEU A 141 12.48 3.02 17.21
N ALA A 142 12.02 2.03 17.99
CA ALA A 142 11.34 2.29 19.25
C ALA A 142 12.26 3.00 20.26
N ASP A 143 13.50 2.51 20.43
CA ASP A 143 14.49 3.09 21.35
C ASP A 143 14.84 4.54 20.94
N ARG A 144 14.90 4.82 19.63
CA ARG A 144 15.09 6.15 19.05
C ARG A 144 13.91 7.08 19.35
N LEU A 145 12.67 6.60 19.17
CA LEU A 145 11.46 7.39 19.37
C LEU A 145 11.17 7.69 20.84
N ILE A 146 11.51 6.76 21.73
CA ILE A 146 11.37 6.94 23.18
C ILE A 146 12.43 7.91 23.74
N MET A 147 13.37 8.37 22.90
CA MET A 147 14.47 9.26 23.28
C MET A 147 15.25 8.67 24.46
N SER A 148 15.58 7.37 24.37
CA SER A 148 16.33 6.72 25.44
C SER A 148 17.62 7.52 25.73
N GLU A 149 17.91 7.77 27.01
CA GLU A 149 18.89 8.76 27.50
C GLU A 149 20.33 8.59 26.95
N SER A 150 20.60 7.50 26.24
CA SER A 150 21.90 7.17 25.64
C SER A 150 22.05 7.62 24.18
N GLU A 151 21.00 8.09 23.51
CA GLU A 151 21.05 8.42 22.09
C GLU A 151 21.09 9.92 21.79
N LYS A 152 21.90 10.30 20.79
CA LYS A 152 22.01 11.68 20.29
C LYS A 152 20.62 12.20 19.88
N PRO A 153 20.22 13.43 20.23
CA PRO A 153 18.95 14.01 19.80
C PRO A 153 18.75 13.93 18.28
N LEU A 154 17.50 13.84 17.85
CA LEU A 154 17.14 13.93 16.44
C LEU A 154 17.49 15.31 15.88
N GLU A 155 18.30 15.34 14.84
CA GLU A 155 18.60 16.56 14.09
C GLU A 155 17.55 16.75 12.99
N TRP A 156 16.94 17.93 12.94
CA TRP A 156 15.84 18.25 12.02
C TRP A 156 16.31 19.18 10.92
N PHE A 157 15.93 18.88 9.69
CA PHE A 157 16.33 19.57 8.46
C PHE A 157 15.10 19.98 7.67
N SER A 158 15.22 21.04 6.87
CA SER A 158 14.13 21.57 6.04
C SER A 158 13.81 20.72 4.80
N SER A 159 14.57 19.66 4.53
CA SER A 159 14.29 18.73 3.44
C SER A 159 14.72 17.30 3.80
N LEU A 160 14.03 16.33 3.21
CA LEU A 160 14.33 14.91 3.39
C LEU A 160 15.73 14.55 2.90
N GLU A 161 16.15 15.10 1.75
CA GLU A 161 17.47 14.86 1.17
C GLU A 161 18.58 15.40 2.08
N ALA A 162 18.45 16.63 2.58
CA ALA A 162 19.42 17.20 3.51
C ALA A 162 19.55 16.37 4.81
N ALA A 163 18.46 15.81 5.31
CA ALA A 163 18.51 14.93 6.48
C ALA A 163 19.29 13.63 6.20
N MET A 164 19.07 13.01 5.03
CA MET A 164 19.80 11.81 4.63
C MET A 164 21.28 12.10 4.35
N ASP A 165 21.59 13.21 3.67
CA ASP A 165 22.96 13.59 3.35
C ASP A 165 23.75 13.95 4.61
N ALA A 166 23.12 14.62 5.58
CA ALA A 166 23.73 14.91 6.87
C ALA A 166 24.02 13.63 7.66
N TRP A 167 23.12 12.62 7.59
CA TRP A 167 23.37 11.31 8.18
C TRP A 167 24.56 10.61 7.51
N ASP A 168 24.56 10.55 6.19
CA ASP A 168 25.62 9.91 5.40
C ASP A 168 26.99 10.58 5.64
N ALA A 169 27.02 11.90 5.81
CA ALA A 169 28.24 12.65 6.13
C ALA A 169 28.74 12.46 7.58
N SER A 170 27.90 11.92 8.47
CA SER A 170 28.24 11.65 9.87
C SER A 170 28.83 10.25 10.12
N LEU A 171 28.78 9.39 9.11
CA LEU A 171 29.27 8.00 9.13
C LEU A 171 30.80 7.95 8.92
#